data_AF-A0A7T3DZP3-F1
#
_entry.id   AF-A0A7T3DZP3-F1
#
_cell.length_a   1.000
_cell.length_b   1.000
_cell.length_c   1.000
_cell.angle_alpha   90.00
_cell.angle_beta   90.00
_cell.angle_gamma   90.00
#
_symmetry.space_group_name_H-M   'P 1'
#
loop_
_entity.id
_entity.type
_entity.pdbx_description
1 polymer ?
#
loop_
_entity_poly.entity_id
_entity_poly.type
_entity_poly.pdbx_seq_one_letter_code
_entity_poly.pdbx_strand_id
1 'polypeptide(L)'
;MDANILRVVKIDKEALYEFIYENFIAQQEELLDISKSEVMNDFAIDWEKGEFLFTAHRQENMAGELISLPEGLNAETLLENLPVTTDSVLKPNQIYKDYSFDDLSKFI
;
A
#
# COMPACT_ATOMS: atom_id res chain seq x y z
N MET A 1 -11.50 29.91 -11.82
CA MET A 1 -12.55 29.29 -12.65
C MET A 1 -13.73 30.24 -12.67
N ASP A 2 -14.42 30.39 -13.79
CA ASP A 2 -15.57 31.29 -13.85
C ASP A 2 -16.72 30.78 -12.97
N ALA A 3 -17.55 31.71 -12.47
CA ALA A 3 -18.60 31.43 -11.49
C ALA A 3 -19.66 30.42 -11.96
N ASN A 4 -19.83 30.24 -13.28
CA ASN A 4 -20.82 29.33 -13.87
C ASN A 4 -20.19 28.04 -14.42
N ILE A 5 -18.91 27.80 -14.20
CA ILE A 5 -18.21 26.60 -14.70
C ILE A 5 -18.08 25.61 -13.54
N LEU A 6 -18.49 24.36 -13.78
CA LEU A 6 -18.20 23.21 -12.93
C LEU A 6 -17.23 22.28 -13.67
N ARG A 7 -16.05 22.02 -13.08
CA ARG A 7 -15.10 21.03 -13.59
C ARG A 7 -15.38 19.70 -12.90
N VAL A 8 -15.77 18.69 -13.68
CA VAL A 8 -16.16 17.36 -13.17
C VAL A 8 -15.15 16.32 -13.64
N VAL A 9 -14.76 15.43 -12.74
CA VAL A 9 -14.02 14.20 -13.05
C VAL A 9 -14.84 13.04 -12.51
N LYS A 10 -15.04 12.01 -13.33
CA LYS A 10 -15.64 10.73 -12.93
C LYS A 10 -14.66 9.65 -13.32
N ILE A 11 -14.17 8.91 -12.34
CA ILE A 11 -13.15 7.87 -12.51
C ILE A 11 -13.88 6.52 -12.51
N ASP A 12 -13.51 5.62 -13.42
CA ASP A 12 -14.00 4.24 -13.39
C ASP A 12 -13.30 3.42 -12.30
N LYS A 13 -13.74 2.17 -12.11
CA LYS A 13 -13.24 1.31 -11.03
C LYS A 13 -11.76 1.00 -11.16
N GLU A 14 -11.28 0.67 -12.37
CA GLU A 14 -9.89 0.29 -12.60
C GLU A 14 -8.99 1.52 -12.53
N ALA A 15 -9.41 2.64 -13.15
CA ALA A 15 -8.68 3.89 -13.03
C ALA A 15 -8.63 4.43 -11.60
N LEU A 16 -9.63 4.12 -10.74
CA LEU A 16 -9.60 4.46 -9.32
C LEU A 16 -8.56 3.61 -8.58
N TYR A 17 -8.45 2.33 -8.91
CA TYR A 17 -7.40 1.46 -8.37
C TYR A 17 -6.00 1.96 -8.74
N GLU A 18 -5.77 2.22 -10.04
CA GLU A 18 -4.54 2.79 -10.56
C GLU A 18 -4.22 4.11 -9.87
N PHE A 19 -5.20 5.00 -9.75
CA PHE A 19 -5.02 6.28 -9.07
C PHE A 19 -4.55 6.12 -7.64
N ILE A 20 -5.14 5.20 -6.86
CA ILE A 20 -4.73 4.99 -5.46
C ILE A 20 -3.29 4.46 -5.42
N TYR A 21 -2.99 3.39 -6.15
CA TYR A 21 -1.66 2.77 -6.18
C TYR A 21 -0.57 3.75 -6.64
N GLU A 22 -0.77 4.46 -7.75
CA GLU A 22 0.22 5.41 -8.29
C GLU A 22 0.48 6.57 -7.33
N ASN A 23 -0.53 7.00 -6.56
CA ASN A 23 -0.33 8.03 -5.54
C ASN A 23 0.53 7.53 -4.37
N PHE A 24 0.37 6.27 -3.94
CA PHE A 24 1.23 5.66 -2.92
C PHE A 24 2.68 5.55 -3.40
N ILE A 25 2.91 5.14 -4.65
CA ILE A 25 4.26 5.09 -5.24
C ILE A 25 4.87 6.50 -5.37
N ALA A 26 4.09 7.47 -5.83
CA ALA A 26 4.55 8.83 -6.02
C ALA A 26 4.95 9.52 -4.71
N GLN A 27 4.22 9.22 -3.62
CA GLN A 27 4.38 9.83 -2.30
C GLN A 27 5.07 8.90 -1.29
N GLN A 28 5.67 7.79 -1.75
CA GLN A 28 6.12 6.71 -0.86
C GLN A 28 7.11 7.19 0.21
N GLU A 29 8.07 8.04 -0.16
CA GLU A 29 9.04 8.60 0.79
C GLU A 29 8.36 9.43 1.88
N GLU A 30 7.31 10.19 1.54
CA GLU A 30 6.56 11.01 2.50
C GLU A 30 5.63 10.17 3.38
N LEU A 31 4.96 9.18 2.79
CA LEU A 31 3.97 8.35 3.48
C LEU A 31 4.60 7.27 4.36
N LEU A 32 5.70 6.66 3.91
CA LEU A 32 6.29 5.46 4.50
C LEU A 32 7.72 5.68 5.05
N ASP A 33 8.33 6.84 4.84
CA ASP A 33 9.72 7.12 5.23
C ASP A 33 10.72 6.10 4.65
N ILE A 34 10.44 5.59 3.44
CA ILE A 34 11.27 4.59 2.76
C ILE A 34 11.41 4.90 1.27
N SER A 35 12.65 4.79 0.77
CA SER A 35 12.96 5.01 -0.65
C SER A 35 12.34 3.92 -1.52
N LYS A 36 11.69 4.34 -2.60
CA LYS A 36 11.16 3.45 -3.66
C LYS A 36 12.22 2.63 -4.38
N SER A 37 13.50 3.02 -4.33
CA SER A 37 14.59 2.23 -4.92
C SER A 37 15.08 1.09 -4.02
N GLU A 38 14.66 1.05 -2.76
CA GLU A 38 15.13 0.08 -1.76
C GLU A 38 14.13 -1.06 -1.52
N VAL A 39 12.93 -0.94 -2.08
CA VAL A 39 11.80 -1.82 -1.78
C VAL A 39 11.11 -2.35 -3.03
N MET A 40 10.50 -3.51 -2.87
CA MET A 40 9.44 -4.00 -3.75
C MET A 40 8.09 -3.74 -3.08
N ASN A 41 7.13 -3.30 -3.89
CA ASN A 41 5.78 -3.00 -3.45
C ASN A 41 4.81 -4.06 -3.94
N ASP A 42 3.80 -4.35 -3.12
CA ASP A 42 2.66 -5.18 -3.48
C ASP A 42 1.38 -4.56 -2.90
N PHE A 43 0.24 -4.79 -3.55
CA PHE A 43 -1.01 -4.07 -3.27
C PHE A 43 -2.24 -4.89 -3.60
N ALA A 44 -3.32 -4.66 -2.86
CA ALA A 44 -4.60 -5.31 -3.06
C ALA A 44 -5.75 -4.38 -2.65
N ILE A 45 -6.94 -4.59 -3.23
CA ILE A 45 -8.16 -3.86 -2.88
C ILE A 45 -9.35 -4.80 -2.74
N ASP A 46 -10.12 -4.62 -1.68
CA ASP A 46 -11.41 -5.26 -1.46
C ASP A 46 -12.48 -4.19 -1.65
N TRP A 47 -13.13 -4.23 -2.81
CA TRP A 47 -14.16 -3.26 -3.16
C TRP A 47 -15.47 -3.42 -2.37
N GLU A 48 -15.73 -4.61 -1.82
CA GLU A 48 -16.92 -4.87 -1.03
C GLU A 48 -16.78 -4.31 0.37
N LYS A 49 -15.61 -4.51 0.99
CA LYS A 49 -15.27 -3.93 2.30
C LYS A 49 -14.81 -2.47 2.22
N GLY A 50 -14.33 -2.03 1.05
CA GLY A 50 -13.74 -0.72 0.86
C GLY A 50 -12.35 -0.60 1.48
N GLU A 51 -11.58 -1.69 1.47
CA GLU A 51 -10.26 -1.79 2.10
C GLU A 51 -9.17 -1.84 1.03
N PHE A 52 -8.05 -1.16 1.28
CA PHE A 52 -6.88 -1.14 0.41
C PHE A 52 -5.64 -1.46 1.23
N LEU A 53 -4.82 -2.37 0.71
CA LEU A 53 -3.53 -2.73 1.27
C LEU A 53 -2.42 -2.26 0.33
N PHE A 54 -1.42 -1.61 0.89
CA PHE A 54 -0.13 -1.36 0.25
C PHE A 54 0.97 -1.90 1.15
N THR A 55 1.91 -2.62 0.57
CA THR A 55 3.07 -3.16 1.27
C THR A 55 4.33 -2.67 0.61
N ALA A 56 5.36 -2.42 1.42
CA ALA A 56 6.72 -2.15 0.96
C ALA A 56 7.65 -3.07 1.74
N HIS A 57 8.45 -3.88 1.03
CA HIS A 57 9.44 -4.75 1.63
C HIS A 57 10.78 -4.58 0.96
N ARG A 58 11.87 -4.66 1.73
CA ARG A 58 13.22 -4.48 1.20
C ARG A 58 13.51 -5.50 0.09
N GLN A 59 14.04 -5.03 -1.04
CA GLN A 59 14.30 -5.86 -2.21
C GLN A 59 15.52 -6.78 -2.02
N GLU A 60 16.61 -6.24 -1.49
CA GLU A 60 17.90 -6.94 -1.36
C GLU A 60 18.43 -6.92 0.06
N ASN A 61 19.12 -7.99 0.46
CA ASN A 61 19.85 -8.02 1.72
C ASN A 61 21.22 -7.31 1.59
N MET A 62 21.98 -7.24 2.69
CA MET A 62 23.30 -6.59 2.68
C MET A 62 24.34 -7.24 1.75
N ALA A 63 24.09 -8.46 1.28
CA ALA A 63 24.92 -9.18 0.32
C ALA A 63 24.47 -8.97 -1.14
N GLY A 64 23.41 -8.19 -1.38
CA GLY A 64 22.83 -7.97 -2.71
C GLY A 64 21.96 -9.14 -3.20
N GLU A 65 21.56 -10.04 -2.30
CA GLU A 65 20.66 -11.15 -2.65
C GLU A 65 19.20 -10.71 -2.48
N LEU A 66 18.35 -11.08 -3.43
CA LEU A 66 16.91 -10.79 -3.36
C LEU A 66 16.28 -11.44 -2.13
N ILE A 67 15.54 -10.64 -1.37
CA ILE A 67 14.75 -11.11 -0.23
C ILE A 67 13.41 -11.60 -0.78
N SER A 68 13.18 -12.91 -0.70
CA SER A 68 11.88 -13.49 -1.04
C SER A 68 10.93 -13.44 0.15
N LEU A 69 9.65 -13.20 -0.13
CA LEU A 69 8.59 -13.33 0.88
C LEU A 69 8.42 -14.81 1.28
N PRO A 70 8.02 -15.10 2.53
CA PRO A 70 7.63 -16.43 2.95
C PRO A 70 6.51 -17.02 2.07
N GLU A 71 6.48 -18.34 1.94
CA GLU A 71 5.42 -19.03 1.20
C GLU A 71 4.03 -18.69 1.79
N GLY A 72 3.08 -18.38 0.91
CA GLY A 72 1.72 -17.97 1.30
C GLY A 72 1.57 -16.48 1.64
N LEU A 73 2.65 -15.74 1.87
CA LEU A 73 2.59 -14.31 2.14
C LEU A 73 2.45 -13.49 0.84
N ASN A 74 1.30 -12.84 0.65
CA ASN A 74 1.02 -11.94 -0.49
C ASN A 74 -0.03 -10.87 -0.09
N ALA A 75 -0.21 -9.83 -0.90
CA ALA A 75 -1.12 -8.74 -0.59
C ALA A 75 -2.60 -9.17 -0.42
N GLU A 76 -3.10 -10.13 -1.19
CA GLU A 76 -4.49 -10.60 -1.06
C GLU A 76 -4.73 -11.27 0.29
N THR A 77 -3.86 -12.21 0.68
CA THR A 77 -4.00 -12.92 1.96
C THR A 77 -3.83 -11.98 3.15
N LEU A 78 -2.94 -10.99 3.05
CA LEU A 78 -2.78 -9.97 4.09
C LEU A 78 -4.00 -9.05 4.20
N LEU A 79 -4.57 -8.62 3.07
CA LEU A 79 -5.77 -7.79 3.06
C LEU A 79 -6.97 -8.51 3.70
N GLU A 80 -7.11 -9.82 3.47
CA GLU A 80 -8.22 -10.61 4.03
C GLU A 80 -8.15 -10.76 5.56
N ASN A 81 -6.93 -10.86 6.12
CA ASN A 81 -6.72 -11.34 7.49
C ASN A 81 -6.18 -10.27 8.45
N LEU A 82 -5.50 -9.23 7.96
CA LEU A 82 -4.96 -8.19 8.82
C LEU A 82 -6.05 -7.24 9.33
N PRO A 83 -5.97 -6.80 10.60
CA PRO A 83 -6.78 -5.68 11.05
C PRO A 83 -6.32 -4.38 10.38
N VAL A 84 -7.25 -3.43 10.24
CA VAL A 84 -6.98 -2.07 9.76
C VAL A 84 -5.80 -1.45 10.53
N THR A 85 -4.79 -0.98 9.80
CA THR A 85 -3.56 -0.38 10.35
C THR A 85 -3.65 1.14 10.50
N THR A 86 -4.47 1.80 9.68
CA THR A 86 -4.73 3.24 9.72
C THR A 86 -6.16 3.54 9.29
N ASP A 87 -6.75 4.57 9.90
CA ASP A 87 -8.03 5.16 9.58
C ASP A 87 -7.90 6.39 8.65
N SER A 88 -6.68 6.87 8.38
CA SER A 88 -6.42 7.95 7.41
C SER A 88 -4.94 8.05 7.02
N VAL A 89 -4.69 8.19 5.71
CA VAL A 89 -3.38 8.43 5.12
C VAL A 89 -2.94 9.90 5.15
N LEU A 90 -3.82 10.80 5.61
CA LEU A 90 -3.57 12.24 5.67
C LEU A 90 -3.18 12.71 7.08
N LYS A 91 -2.92 11.79 8.00
CA LYS A 91 -2.51 12.12 9.35
C LYS A 91 -1.05 12.62 9.34
N PRO A 92 -0.70 13.58 10.20
CA PRO A 92 0.67 14.08 10.30
C PRO A 92 1.63 13.08 10.96
N ASN A 93 1.12 11.98 11.51
CA ASN A 93 1.90 10.95 12.19
C ASN A 93 2.02 9.72 11.29
N GLN A 94 2.86 8.76 11.68
CA GLN A 94 3.01 7.47 11.03
C GLN A 94 1.65 6.81 10.71
N ILE A 95 1.44 6.49 9.44
CA ILE A 95 0.21 5.90 8.90
C ILE A 95 0.34 4.39 8.60
N TYR A 96 1.50 3.81 8.90
CA TYR A 96 1.81 2.41 8.66
C TYR A 96 2.17 1.70 9.95
N LYS A 97 2.21 0.36 9.91
CA LYS A 97 2.65 -0.47 11.01
C LYS A 97 3.61 -1.51 10.49
N ASP A 98 4.76 -1.62 11.16
CA ASP A 98 5.75 -2.64 10.85
C ASP A 98 5.33 -3.99 11.43
N TYR A 99 5.53 -5.04 10.64
CA TYR A 99 5.37 -6.42 11.05
C TYR A 99 6.63 -7.19 10.69
N SER A 100 7.09 -8.07 11.59
CA SER A 100 8.05 -9.10 11.20
C SER A 100 7.35 -10.17 10.36
N PHE A 101 8.11 -10.94 9.56
CA PHE A 101 7.54 -12.09 8.86
C PHE A 101 6.93 -13.12 9.82
N ASP A 102 7.51 -13.30 11.01
CA ASP A 102 6.94 -14.16 12.06
C ASP A 102 5.59 -13.63 12.58
N ASP A 103 5.41 -12.31 12.66
CA ASP A 103 4.11 -11.74 13.03
C ASP A 103 3.07 -11.94 11.94
N LEU A 104 3.46 -11.74 10.68
CA LEU A 104 2.57 -11.95 9.55
C LEU A 104 2.20 -13.43 9.36
N SER A 105 3.09 -14.36 9.74
CA SER A 105 2.84 -15.81 9.70
C SER A 105 1.60 -16.27 10.49
N LYS A 106 1.10 -15.43 11.41
CA LYS A 106 -0.08 -15.71 12.23
C LYS A 106 -1.41 -15.38 11.50
N PHE A 107 -1.31 -14.73 10.34
CA PHE A 107 -2.45 -14.25 9.53
C PHE A 107 -2.53 -14.94 8.16
N ILE A 108 -1.61 -15.86 7.87
CA ILE A 108 -1.54 -16.65 6.63
C ILE A 108 -1.75 -18.14 6.93
#